data_AF-A0A1S8WJ16-F1
#
_entry.id   AF-A0A1S8WJ16-F1
#
_cell.length_a   1.000
_cell.length_b   1.000
_cell.length_c   1.000
_cell.angle_alpha   90.00
_cell.angle_beta   90.00
_cell.angle_gamma   90.00
#
_symmetry.space_group_name_H-M   'P 1'
#
loop_
_entity.id
_entity.type
_entity.pdbx_description
1 polymer ?
#
loop_
_entity_poly.entity_id
_entity_poly.type
_entity_poly.pdbx_seq_one_letter_code
_entity_poly.pdbx_strand_id
1 'polypeptide(L)' 'MLFLPPLLLRTKEFSTIWPELDLIVDGGPISTCAKESARSGSTIVDLSSASKGLYHIVRPGSFLLQMH' A
#
# COMPACT_ATOMS: atom_id res chain seq x y z
N MET A 1 -8.91 13.12 15.04
CA MET A 1 -9.21 12.12 14.00
C MET A 1 -8.23 12.35 12.86
N LEU A 2 -7.19 11.53 12.75
CA LEU A 2 -6.15 11.68 11.73
C LEU A 2 -6.71 11.17 10.40
N PHE A 3 -7.02 12.09 9.49
CA PHE A 3 -7.41 11.77 8.12
C PHE A 3 -6.14 11.44 7.35
N LEU A 4 -5.74 10.16 7.30
CA LEU A 4 -4.69 9.73 6.39
C LEU A 4 -5.30 9.65 4.98
N PRO A 5 -4.76 10.39 3.98
CA PRO A 5 -5.22 10.27 2.62
C PRO A 5 -5.01 8.82 2.11
N PRO A 6 -5.81 8.36 1.14
CA PRO A 6 -5.73 6.99 0.64
C PRO A 6 -4.36 6.74 0.01
N LEU A 7 -3.48 6.04 0.73
CA LEU A 7 -2.15 5.53 0.37
C LEU A 7 -1.19 6.53 -0.29
N LEU A 8 -0.15 6.85 0.48
CA LEU A 8 0.74 7.98 0.29
C LEU A 8 2.01 7.54 -0.45
N LEU A 9 2.32 8.22 -1.55
CA LEU A 9 3.41 7.83 -2.46
C LEU A 9 4.67 8.69 -2.28
N ARG A 10 4.58 9.75 -1.46
CA ARG A 10 5.65 10.70 -1.18
C ARG A 10 5.68 11.05 0.29
N THR A 11 6.89 11.20 0.83
CA THR A 11 7.17 11.49 2.24
C THR A 11 6.41 12.72 2.77
N LYS A 12 6.26 13.77 1.95
CA LYS A 12 5.54 15.01 2.32
C LYS A 12 4.05 14.81 2.64
N GLU A 13 3.42 13.77 2.10
CA GLU A 13 2.00 13.50 2.32
C GLU A 13 1.72 13.02 3.77
N PHE A 14 2.78 12.65 4.52
CA PHE A 14 2.73 12.27 5.93
C PHE A 14 3.07 13.43 6.89
N SER A 15 3.28 14.65 6.38
CA SER A 15 3.80 15.77 7.20
C SER A 15 3.00 16.08 8.45
N THR A 16 1.68 15.85 8.42
CA THR A 16 0.81 16.06 9.58
C THR A 16 1.10 15.12 10.75
N ILE A 17 1.63 13.92 10.51
CA ILE A 17 1.94 12.94 11.56
C ILE A 17 3.41 12.93 11.97
N TRP A 18 4.28 13.69 11.28
CA TRP A 18 5.72 13.74 11.59
C TRP A 18 6.06 14.05 13.05
N PRO A 19 5.34 14.95 13.76
CA PRO A 19 5.60 15.19 15.19
C PRO A 19 5.39 13.98 16.09
N GLU A 20 4.69 12.95 15.61
CA GLU A 20 4.36 11.72 16.34
C GLU A 20 5.28 10.54 15.97
N LEU A 21 6.24 10.73 15.07
CA LEU A 21 7.12 9.68 14.57
C LEU A 21 8.54 9.81 15.16
N ASP A 22 9.12 8.68 15.56
CA ASP A 22 10.50 8.64 16.08
C ASP A 22 11.56 8.85 14.99
N LEU A 23 11.27 8.44 13.75
CA LEU A 23 12.19 8.53 12.62
C LEU A 23 11.42 8.60 11.29
N ILE A 24 11.91 9.45 10.38
CA ILE A 24 11.45 9.52 9.00
C ILE A 24 12.65 9.26 8.08
N VAL A 25 12.52 8.28 7.19
CA VAL A 25 13.53 7.98 6.17
C VAL A 25 12.97 8.32 4.81
N ASP A 26 13.55 9.32 4.14
CA ASP A 26 13.15 9.70 2.79
C ASP A 26 13.93 8.87 1.75
N GLY A 27 13.32 7.76 1.31
CA GLY A 27 13.86 6.89 0.26
C GLY A 27 13.49 7.31 -1.16
N GLY A 28 12.82 8.45 -1.34
CA GLY A 28 12.22 8.85 -2.62
C GLY A 28 10.87 8.18 -2.91
N PRO A 29 10.29 8.42 -4.11
CA PRO A 29 8.96 7.92 -4.46
C PRO A 29 8.91 6.39 -4.60
N ILE A 30 7.89 5.74 -4.02
CA ILE A 30 7.72 4.27 -4.03
C ILE A 30 7.38 3.72 -5.43
N SER A 31 6.83 4.55 -6.33
CA SER A 31 6.59 4.18 -7.72
C SER A 31 6.97 5.32 -8.67
N THR A 32 7.64 4.99 -9.78
CA THR A 32 7.85 5.91 -10.90
C THR A 32 6.57 6.09 -11.73
N CYS A 33 5.65 5.14 -11.64
CA CYS A 33 4.35 5.20 -12.30
C CYS A 33 3.33 5.89 -11.39
N ALA A 34 2.90 7.08 -11.79
CA ALA A 34 1.77 7.82 -11.22
C ALA A 34 0.41 7.16 -11.58
N LYS A 35 0.32 5.83 -11.50
CA LYS A 35 -0.94 5.12 -11.73
C LYS A 35 -1.72 5.06 -10.42
N GLU A 36 -3.05 5.26 -10.50
CA GLU A 36 -3.99 5.11 -9.38
C GLU A 36 -3.77 3.81 -8.59
N SER A 37 -3.36 2.72 -9.29
CA SER A 37 -3.08 1.40 -8.72
C SER A 37 -1.96 1.39 -7.68
N ALA A 38 -1.01 2.33 -7.73
CA ALA A 38 0.04 2.46 -6.71
C ALA A 38 -0.53 2.89 -5.36
N ARG A 39 -1.67 3.59 -5.36
CA ARG A 39 -2.45 3.96 -4.16
C ARG A 39 -3.47 2.88 -3.78
N SER A 40 -3.47 1.72 -4.42
CA SER A 40 -4.36 0.62 -4.02
C SER A 40 -3.77 -0.25 -2.91
N GLY A 41 -2.47 -0.12 -2.63
CA GLY A 41 -1.75 -0.82 -1.55
C GLY A 41 -1.55 -2.30 -1.87
N SER A 42 -0.96 -3.07 -0.95
CA SER A 42 -0.64 -4.49 -1.22
C SER A 42 -1.90 -5.34 -1.35
N THR A 43 -1.88 -6.31 -2.29
CA THR A 43 -2.90 -7.37 -2.33
C THR A 43 -2.73 -8.27 -1.12
N ILE A 44 -3.82 -8.58 -0.42
CA ILE A 44 -3.83 -9.52 0.71
C ILE A 44 -4.43 -10.83 0.23
N VAL A 45 -3.66 -11.91 0.39
CA VAL A 45 -4.05 -13.26 0.01
C VAL A 45 -4.02 -14.13 1.25
N ASP A 46 -5.13 -14.80 1.53
CA ASP A 46 -5.21 -15.86 2.53
C ASP A 46 -4.70 -17.17 1.91
N LEU A 47 -3.69 -17.74 2.55
CA LEU A 47 -3.02 -18.99 2.19
C LEU A 47 -3.30 -20.11 3.21
N SER A 48 -4.23 -19.92 4.15
CA SER A 48 -4.57 -20.91 5.18
C SER A 48 -4.95 -22.29 4.62
N SER A 49 -5.53 -22.32 3.42
CA SER A 49 -5.91 -23.55 2.70
C SER A 49 -4.97 -23.88 1.53
N ALA A 50 -3.75 -23.33 1.51
CA ALA A 50 -2.79 -23.54 0.42
C ALA A 50 -2.39 -25.00 0.23
N SER A 51 -2.45 -25.83 1.28
CA SER A 51 -2.22 -27.28 1.19
C SER A 51 -3.22 -28.02 0.30
N LYS A 52 -4.40 -27.43 0.05
CA LYS A 52 -5.41 -27.92 -0.91
C LYS A 52 -5.25 -27.29 -2.30
N GLY A 53 -4.20 -26.50 -2.53
CA GLY A 53 -3.98 -25.75 -3.78
C GLY A 53 -4.90 -24.54 -3.94
N LEU A 54 -5.53 -24.07 -2.85
CA LEU A 54 -6.49 -22.97 -2.88
C LEU A 54 -5.92 -21.74 -2.18
N TYR A 55 -6.30 -20.56 -2.67
CA TYR A 55 -6.06 -19.28 -2.01
C TYR A 55 -7.30 -18.40 -2.14
N HIS A 56 -7.42 -17.42 -1.24
CA HIS A 56 -8.51 -16.44 -1.31
C HIS A 56 -7.95 -15.03 -1.26
N ILE A 57 -8.38 -14.17 -2.19
CA ILE A 57 -8.02 -12.76 -2.15
C ILE A 57 -8.92 -12.08 -1.11
N VAL A 58 -8.32 -11.71 0.01
CA VAL A 58 -9.01 -11.01 1.11
C VAL A 58 -9.19 -9.53 0.76
N ARG A 59 -8.19 -8.93 0.09
CA ARG A 59 -8.27 -7.56 -0.39
C ARG A 59 -7.51 -7.40 -1.71
N PRO A 60 -8.15 -6.90 -2.79
CA PRO A 60 -7.45 -6.58 -4.01
C PRO A 60 -6.53 -5.37 -3.79
N GLY A 61 -5.32 -5.45 -4.32
CA GLY A 61 -4.32 -4.40 -4.27
C GLY A 61 -3.58 -4.24 -5.59
N SER A 62 -2.41 -3.59 -5.54
CA SER A 62 -1.60 -3.24 -6.69
C SER A 62 -1.27 -4.43 -7.60
N PHE A 63 -0.98 -5.60 -7.03
CA PHE A 63 -0.65 -6.80 -7.83
C PHE A 63 -1.79 -7.21 -8.78
N LEU A 64 -3.05 -7.06 -8.37
CA LEU A 64 -4.20 -7.45 -9.20
C LEU A 64 -4.67 -6.32 -10.11
N LEU A 65 -4.60 -5.07 -9.62
CA LEU A 65 -5.10 -3.90 -10.34
C LEU A 65 -4.14 -3.36 -11.40
N GLN A 66 -2.88 -3.79 -11.39
CA GLN A 66 -1.85 -3.34 -12.33
C GLN A 66 -1.68 -4.28 -13.53
N MET A 67 -2.37 -5.43 -13.51
CA MET A 67 -2.38 -6.45 -14.58
C MET A 67 -3.50 -6.23 -15.62
N HIS A 68 -4.19 -5.08 -15.57
CA HIS A 68 -5.22 -4.65 -16.51
C HIS A 68 -4.85 -3.28 -17.12
#